data_AF-A0A4R1MJF5-F1
#
_entry.id   AF-A0A4R1MJF5-F1
#
_cell.length_a   1.000
_cell.length_b   1.000
_cell.length_c   1.000
_cell.angle_alpha   90.00
_cell.angle_beta   90.00
_cell.angle_gamma   90.00
#
_symmetry.space_group_name_H-M   'P 1'
#
loop_
_entity.id
_entity.type
_entity.pdbx_description
1 polymer ?
#
loop_
_entity_poly.entity_id
_entity_poly.type
_entity_poly.pdbx_seq_one_letter_code
_entity_poly.pdbx_strand_id
1 'polypeptide(L)'
;MIKIPKFFHKILGEFQTKSSLVVIGLFVIISGFAIGVLGYNEWKEVSLVKQLVTWFLFLDISGGFVANLTKGTDILDRLYLTGQIH
;
A
#
# COMPACT_ATOMS: atom_id res chain seq x y z
N MET A 1 0.17 12.05 -14.68
CA MET A 1 -0.36 11.56 -13.37
C MET A 1 -1.76 11.00 -13.61
N ILE A 2 -2.11 9.92 -12.92
CA ILE A 2 -3.41 9.26 -12.97
C ILE A 2 -4.25 9.80 -11.82
N LYS A 3 -5.48 10.21 -12.12
CA LYS A 3 -6.45 10.61 -11.10
C LYS A 3 -7.08 9.36 -10.48
N ILE A 4 -6.93 9.20 -9.17
CA ILE A 4 -7.47 8.06 -8.45
C ILE A 4 -8.97 8.26 -8.21
N PRO A 5 -9.82 7.20 -8.20
CA PRO A 5 -11.22 7.31 -7.81
C PRO A 5 -11.39 7.70 -6.33
N LYS A 6 -12.43 8.48 -6.00
CA LYS A 6 -12.68 9.02 -4.65
C LYS A 6 -12.64 7.99 -3.53
N PHE A 7 -13.07 6.76 -3.82
CA PHE A 7 -13.04 5.65 -2.87
C PHE A 7 -11.62 5.34 -2.35
N PHE A 8 -10.62 5.43 -3.23
CA PHE A 8 -9.23 5.09 -2.91
C PHE A 8 -8.39 6.28 -2.48
N HIS A 9 -8.92 7.52 -2.49
CA HIS A 9 -8.17 8.73 -2.13
C HIS A 9 -7.54 8.67 -0.75
N LYS A 10 -8.19 7.99 0.19
CA LYS A 10 -7.67 7.83 1.56
C LYS A 10 -6.36 7.01 1.60
N ILE A 11 -6.17 6.10 0.65
CA ILE A 11 -5.05 5.15 0.61
C ILE A 11 -4.01 5.56 -0.44
N LEU A 12 -4.47 5.99 -1.62
CA LEU A 12 -3.63 6.26 -2.79
C LEU A 12 -3.54 7.75 -3.11
N GLY A 13 -4.09 8.65 -2.29
CA GLY A 13 -4.12 10.09 -2.59
C GLY A 13 -5.00 10.43 -3.79
N GLU A 14 -5.02 11.70 -4.17
CA GLU A 14 -5.83 12.16 -5.32
C GLU A 14 -5.16 11.84 -6.66
N PHE A 15 -3.83 11.86 -6.69
CA PHE A 15 -3.03 11.66 -7.87
C PHE A 15 -1.92 10.65 -7.61
N GLN A 16 -1.61 9.84 -8.62
CA GLN A 16 -0.51 8.90 -8.59
C GLN A 16 0.24 8.91 -9.92
N THR A 17 1.52 8.55 -9.91
CA THR A 17 2.23 8.23 -11.14
C THR A 17 1.99 6.77 -11.53
N LYS A 18 2.21 6.43 -12.80
CA LYS A 18 2.11 5.02 -13.27
C LYS A 18 3.11 4.13 -12.52
N SER A 19 4.33 4.60 -12.33
CA SER A 19 5.38 3.88 -11.60
C SER A 19 5.03 3.68 -10.14
N SER A 20 4.48 4.70 -9.45
CA SER A 20 4.05 4.57 -8.05
C SER A 20 2.99 3.49 -7.88
N LEU A 21 1.98 3.44 -8.76
CA LEU A 21 0.95 2.39 -8.73
C LEU A 21 1.53 0.99 -8.96
N VAL A 22 2.51 0.86 -9.86
CA VAL A 22 3.20 -0.42 -10.10
C VAL A 22 3.99 -0.85 -8.87
N VAL A 23 4.75 0.06 -8.25
CA VAL A 23 5.53 -0.23 -7.03
C VAL A 23 4.62 -0.63 -5.88
N ILE A 24 3.52 0.10 -5.67
CA ILE A 24 2.50 -0.22 -4.65
C ILE A 24 1.91 -1.60 -4.90
N GLY A 25 1.49 -1.88 -6.14
CA GLY A 25 0.93 -3.18 -6.51
C GLY A 25 1.91 -4.33 -6.28
N LEU A 26 3.16 -4.17 -6.73
CA LEU A 26 4.22 -5.16 -6.52
C LEU A 26 4.50 -5.36 -5.03
N PHE A 27 4.57 -4.29 -4.24
CA PHE A 27 4.78 -4.38 -2.80
C PHE A 27 3.70 -5.21 -2.12
N VAL A 28 2.41 -4.90 -2.37
CA VAL A 28 1.28 -5.63 -1.76
C VAL A 28 1.27 -7.10 -2.21
N ILE A 29 1.53 -7.38 -3.49
CA ILE A 29 1.55 -8.76 -4.01
C ILE A 29 2.71 -9.56 -3.41
N ILE A 30 3.94 -9.01 -3.44
CA ILE A 30 5.14 -9.71 -2.97
C ILE A 30 5.06 -9.93 -1.46
N SER A 31 4.68 -8.91 -0.68
CA SER A 31 4.54 -9.03 0.77
C SER A 31 3.41 -9.98 1.17
N GLY A 32 2.26 -9.90 0.47
CA GLY A 32 1.15 -10.83 0.68
C GLY A 32 1.56 -12.27 0.38
N PHE A 33 2.25 -12.50 -0.75
CA PHE A 33 2.79 -13.82 -1.09
C PHE A 33 3.80 -14.32 -0.06
N ALA A 34 4.70 -13.45 0.40
CA ALA A 34 5.67 -13.79 1.44
C ALA A 34 4.99 -14.21 2.74
N ILE A 35 3.99 -13.47 3.21
CA ILE A 35 3.20 -13.83 4.41
C ILE A 35 2.47 -15.15 4.19
N GLY A 36 1.86 -15.33 3.00
CA GLY A 36 1.13 -16.55 2.65
C GLY A 36 2.01 -17.79 2.65
N VAL A 37 3.20 -17.73 2.06
CA VAL A 37 4.10 -18.88 1.89
C VAL A 37 5.01 -19.07 3.11
N LEU A 38 5.74 -18.04 3.53
CA LEU A 38 6.71 -18.14 4.62
C LEU A 38 6.00 -18.30 5.98
N GLY A 39 4.84 -17.66 6.14
CA GLY A 39 4.02 -17.79 7.34
C GLY A 39 3.11 -19.02 7.34
N TYR A 40 3.05 -19.82 6.26
CA TYR A 40 2.03 -20.86 6.09
C TYR A 40 1.92 -21.81 7.29
N ASN A 41 3.05 -22.27 7.82
CA ASN A 41 3.05 -23.20 8.96
C ASN A 41 2.48 -22.57 10.24
N GLU A 42 2.59 -21.26 10.40
CA GLU A 42 2.09 -20.51 11.56
C GLU A 42 0.57 -20.32 11.51
N TRP A 43 0.01 -20.07 10.31
CA TRP A 43 -1.40 -19.72 10.17
C TRP A 43 -2.29 -20.83 9.60
N LYS A 44 -1.75 -21.92 9.05
CA LYS A 44 -2.56 -23.03 8.51
C LYS A 44 -3.39 -23.74 9.58
N GLU A 45 -2.92 -23.74 10.82
CA GLU A 45 -3.55 -24.47 11.94
C GLU A 45 -4.62 -23.63 12.66
N VAL A 46 -4.67 -22.32 12.42
CA VAL A 46 -5.74 -21.48 12.96
C VAL A 46 -7.02 -21.60 12.13
N SER A 47 -8.16 -21.37 12.78
CA SER A 47 -9.48 -21.42 12.14
C SER A 47 -9.57 -20.48 10.94
N LEU A 48 -10.36 -20.86 9.95
CA LEU A 48 -10.55 -20.11 8.70
C LEU A 48 -10.96 -18.65 8.94
N VAL A 49 -11.76 -18.38 9.97
CA VAL A 49 -12.12 -17.01 10.39
C VAL A 49 -10.90 -16.20 10.78
N LYS A 50 -9.97 -16.77 11.55
CA LYS A 50 -8.71 -16.09 11.93
C LYS A 50 -7.82 -15.84 10.73
N GLN A 51 -7.76 -16.79 9.78
CA GLN A 51 -7.01 -16.61 8.53
C GLN A 51 -7.56 -15.42 7.73
N LEU A 52 -8.88 -15.33 7.57
CA LEU A 52 -9.53 -14.18 6.92
C LEU A 52 -9.22 -12.87 7.65
N VAL A 53 -9.31 -12.85 8.98
CA VAL A 53 -8.97 -11.67 9.79
C VAL A 53 -7.51 -11.26 9.58
N THR A 54 -6.57 -12.21 9.51
CA THR A 54 -5.16 -11.93 9.20
C THR A 54 -5.00 -11.25 7.85
N TRP A 55 -5.70 -11.72 6.81
CA TRP A 55 -5.65 -11.08 5.49
C TRP A 55 -6.29 -9.69 5.47
N PHE A 56 -7.41 -9.49 6.18
CA PHE A 56 -8.00 -8.15 6.33
C PHE A 56 -7.06 -7.19 7.06
N LEU A 57 -6.41 -7.64 8.14
CA LEU A 57 -5.41 -6.85 8.86
C LEU A 57 -4.20 -6.53 8.00
N PHE A 58 -3.71 -7.50 7.23
CA PHE A 58 -2.62 -7.28 6.27
C PHE A 58 -2.98 -6.19 5.25
N LEU A 59 -4.19 -6.24 4.68
CA LEU A 59 -4.65 -5.24 3.73
C LEU A 59 -4.80 -3.85 4.37
N ASP A 60 -5.33 -3.77 5.59
CA ASP A 60 -5.47 -2.49 6.31
C ASP A 60 -4.11 -1.85 6.62
N ILE A 61 -3.17 -2.63 7.16
CA ILE A 61 -1.80 -2.17 7.44
C ILE A 61 -1.08 -1.77 6.15
N SER A 62 -1.18 -2.59 5.11
CA SER A 62 -0.58 -2.29 3.81
C SER A 62 -1.16 -1.01 3.20
N GLY A 63 -2.48 -0.81 3.33
CA GLY A 63 -3.15 0.42 2.92
C GLY A 63 -2.63 1.64 3.68
N GLY A 64 -2.49 1.54 5.01
CA GLY A 64 -1.91 2.61 5.84
C GLY A 64 -0.48 2.96 5.45
N PHE A 65 0.35 1.94 5.19
CA PHE A 65 1.73 2.13 4.73
C PHE A 65 1.80 2.82 3.36
N VAL A 66 0.98 2.37 2.41
CA VAL A 66 0.87 2.97 1.07
C VAL A 66 0.40 4.42 1.13
N ALA A 67 -0.54 4.74 2.03
CA ALA A 67 -1.02 6.11 2.24
C ALA A 67 0.09 7.04 2.76
N ASN A 68 0.94 6.55 3.65
CA ASN A 68 2.07 7.30 4.16
C ASN A 68 3.14 7.53 3.07
N LEU A 69 3.47 6.51 2.28
CA LEU A 69 4.40 6.65 1.15
C LEU A 69 3.86 7.64 0.11
N THR A 70 2.57 7.55 -0.20
CA THR A 70 1.91 8.46 -1.13
C THR A 70 1.99 9.91 -0.65
N LYS A 71 1.58 10.18 0.60
CA LYS A 71 1.64 11.54 1.17
C LYS A 71 3.08 12.07 1.20
N GLY A 72 4.05 11.22 1.54
CA GLY A 72 5.46 11.57 1.50
C GLY A 72 5.92 11.98 0.09
N THR A 73 5.46 11.26 -0.93
CA THR A 73 5.77 11.55 -2.34
C THR A 73 5.11 12.85 -2.81
N ASP A 74 3.83 13.06 -2.49
CA ASP A 74 3.11 14.31 -2.82
C ASP A 74 3.77 15.55 -2.19
N ILE A 75 4.27 15.42 -0.95
CA ILE A 75 5.00 16.51 -0.28
C ILE A 75 6.33 16.77 -0.99
N LEU A 76 7.07 15.72 -1.34
CA LEU A 76 8.36 15.86 -2.02
C LEU A 76 8.21 16.52 -3.39
N ASP A 77 7.25 16.06 -4.19
CA ASP A 77 6.91 16.64 -5.49
C ASP A 77 6.48 18.11 -5.36
N ARG A 78 5.67 18.43 -4.35
CA ARG A 78 5.24 19.81 -4.08
C ARG A 78 6.41 20.72 -3.73
N LEU A 79 7.31 20.27 -2.87
CA LEU A 79 8.47 21.05 -2.43
C LEU A 79 9.50 21.25 -3.57
N TYR A 80 9.65 20.27 -4.46
CA TYR A 80 10.45 20.41 -5.68
C TYR A 80 9.85 21.45 -6.63
N LEU A 81 8.54 21.40 -6.87
CA LEU A 81 7.84 22.36 -7.72
C LEU A 81 7.81 23.78 -7.15
N THR A 82 7.87 23.94 -5.82
CA THR A 82 7.93 25.26 -5.16
C THR A 82 9.35 25.76 -4.92
N GLY A 83 10.39 25.02 -5.37
CA GLY A 83 11.80 25.41 -5.24
C GLY A 83 12.33 25.42 -3.81
N GLN A 84 11.68 24.69 -2.90
CA GLN A 84 12.07 24.57 -1.48
C GLN A 84 13.13 23.49 -1.25
N ILE A 85 13.35 22.61 -2.21
CA ILE A 85 14.44 21.63 -2.24
C ILE A 85 15.01 21.61 -3.65
N HIS A 86 16.34 21.70 -3.76
CA HIS A 86 17.09 21.64 -5.02
C HIS A 86 17.64 20.23 -5.27
#